data_AF-A0A2W6SCE7-F1
#
_entry.id   AF-A0A2W6SCE7-F1
#
_cell.length_a   1.000
_cell.length_b   1.000
_cell.length_c   1.000
_cell.angle_alpha   90.00
_cell.angle_beta   90.00
_cell.angle_gamma   90.00
#
_symmetry.space_group_name_H-M   'P 1'
#
loop_
_entity.id
_entity.type
_entity.pdbx_description
1 polymer ?
#
loop_
_entity_poly.entity_id
_entity_poly.type
_entity_poly.pdbx_seq_one_letter_code
_entity_poly.pdbx_strand_id
1 'polypeptide(L)'
;MDVLIDSHCHLIRTTRSLIAWGTTLHVAVNHLDTIPVKAIVEALVALRASPLSGTEEHHVGAPHRLWDVASRIAARTQSAMPDGEPPSLGIIYILALQQMAQADHAALLAAFERAKLPASHSAHGGKAG
;
A
#
# COMPACT_ATOMS: atom_id res chain seq x y z
N MET A 1 -7.25 11.28 13.77
CA MET A 1 -7.35 9.80 13.78
C MET A 1 -6.00 9.27 13.37
N ASP A 2 -5.49 8.24 14.04
CA ASP A 2 -4.19 7.64 13.71
C ASP A 2 -4.40 6.53 12.69
N VAL A 3 -4.16 6.87 11.42
CA VAL A 3 -4.45 5.99 10.27
C VAL A 3 -3.75 4.63 10.39
N LEU A 4 -2.56 4.58 11.00
CA LEU A 4 -1.81 3.32 11.14
C LEU A 4 -2.49 2.42 12.17
N ILE A 5 -2.88 2.97 13.33
CA ILE A 5 -3.56 2.22 14.39
C ILE A 5 -4.92 1.71 13.92
N ASP A 6 -5.71 2.56 13.27
CA ASP A 6 -7.06 2.19 12.80
C ASP A 6 -6.99 1.06 11.75
N SER A 7 -6.08 1.22 10.79
CA SER A 7 -5.75 0.22 9.77
C SER A 7 -5.31 -1.11 10.37
N HIS A 8 -4.43 -1.05 11.38
CA HIS A 8 -3.92 -2.23 12.07
C HIS A 8 -5.03 -2.97 12.83
N CYS A 9 -5.85 -2.23 13.59
CA CYS A 9 -6.98 -2.79 14.31
C CYS A 9 -7.99 -3.42 13.36
N HIS A 10 -8.27 -2.79 12.22
CA HIS A 10 -9.17 -3.34 11.20
C HIS A 10 -8.66 -4.66 10.64
N LEU A 11 -7.36 -4.72 10.32
CA LEU A 11 -6.73 -5.95 9.82
C LEU A 11 -6.75 -7.09 10.86
N ILE A 12 -6.46 -6.80 12.12
CA ILE A 12 -6.54 -7.80 13.21
C ILE A 12 -7.97 -8.32 13.35
N ARG A 13 -8.98 -7.44 13.37
CA ARG A 13 -10.39 -7.85 13.51
C ARG A 13 -10.85 -8.69 12.33
N THR A 14 -10.42 -8.34 11.13
CA THR A 14 -10.75 -9.05 9.89
C THR A 14 -10.12 -10.44 9.87
N THR A 15 -8.85 -10.56 10.21
CA THR A 15 -8.08 -11.82 10.10
C THR A 15 -8.10 -12.67 11.36
N ARG A 16 -8.56 -12.11 12.49
CA ARG A 16 -8.49 -12.69 13.83
C ARG A 16 -7.09 -13.19 14.20
N SER A 17 -6.06 -12.48 13.72
CA SER A 17 -4.66 -12.87 13.85
C SER A 17 -3.85 -11.75 14.50
N LEU A 18 -2.83 -12.12 15.27
CA LEU A 18 -1.81 -11.18 15.73
C LEU A 18 -0.86 -10.89 14.56
N ILE A 19 -0.70 -9.62 14.23
CA ILE A 19 -0.01 -9.19 13.01
C ILE A 19 1.07 -8.17 13.38
N ALA A 20 2.23 -8.24 12.74
CA ALA A 20 3.28 -7.23 12.90
C ALA A 20 2.92 -5.94 12.15
N TRP A 21 3.39 -4.79 12.64
CA TRP A 21 3.17 -3.49 11.99
C TRP A 21 3.67 -3.47 10.53
N GLY A 22 4.84 -4.06 10.26
CA GLY A 22 5.37 -4.17 8.90
C GLY A 22 4.51 -5.00 7.96
N THR A 23 3.92 -6.09 8.44
CA THR A 23 2.94 -6.88 7.69
C THR A 23 1.69 -6.07 7.39
N THR A 24 1.26 -5.22 8.33
CA THR A 24 0.09 -4.34 8.12
C THR A 24 0.31 -3.40 6.95
N LEU A 25 1.48 -2.74 6.92
CA LEU A 25 1.83 -1.87 5.80
C LEU A 25 1.96 -2.65 4.49
N HIS A 26 2.52 -3.87 4.54
CA HIS A 26 2.60 -4.74 3.37
C HIS A 26 1.23 -5.12 2.80
N VAL A 27 0.26 -5.45 3.65
CA VAL A 27 -1.12 -5.73 3.25
C VAL A 27 -1.78 -4.50 2.67
N ALA A 28 -1.62 -3.34 3.31
CA ALA A 28 -2.16 -2.08 2.84
C ALA A 28 -1.67 -1.75 1.42
N VAL A 29 -0.37 -1.89 1.17
CA VAL A 29 0.22 -1.63 -0.16
C VAL A 29 -0.25 -2.65 -1.20
N ASN A 30 -0.37 -3.93 -0.84
CA ASN A 30 -0.94 -4.96 -1.73
C ASN A 30 -2.44 -4.75 -2.01
N HIS A 31 -3.18 -4.15 -1.06
CA HIS A 31 -4.56 -3.75 -1.28
C HIS A 31 -4.63 -2.57 -2.26
N LEU A 32 -3.84 -1.52 -2.02
CA LEU A 32 -3.76 -0.34 -2.88
C LEU A 32 -3.40 -0.69 -4.33
N ASP A 33 -2.51 -1.68 -4.54
CA ASP A 33 -2.14 -2.10 -5.91
C ASP A 33 -3.32 -2.62 -6.73
N THR A 34 -4.38 -3.13 -6.08
CA THR A 34 -5.61 -3.60 -6.75
C THR A 34 -6.60 -2.50 -7.09
N ILE A 35 -6.40 -1.29 -6.56
CA ILE A 35 -7.30 -0.15 -6.80
C ILE A 35 -7.00 0.46 -8.18
N PRO A 36 -8.02 0.79 -8.98
CA PRO A 36 -7.83 1.46 -10.26
C PRO A 36 -7.02 2.76 -10.11
N VAL A 37 -6.04 2.98 -11.00
CA VAL A 37 -5.14 4.15 -10.92
C VAL A 37 -5.89 5.49 -10.85
N LYS A 38 -7.03 5.61 -11.55
CA LYS A 38 -7.86 6.82 -11.50
C LYS A 38 -8.36 7.11 -10.08
N ALA A 39 -8.84 6.09 -9.36
CA ALA A 39 -9.28 6.23 -7.98
C ALA A 39 -8.11 6.54 -7.03
N ILE A 40 -6.92 5.98 -7.29
CA ILE A 40 -5.70 6.32 -6.55
C ILE A 40 -5.35 7.81 -6.73
N VAL A 41 -5.41 8.32 -7.97
CA VAL A 41 -5.15 9.73 -8.28
C VAL A 41 -6.15 10.64 -7.58
N GLU A 42 -7.45 10.34 -7.64
CA GLU A 42 -8.50 11.11 -6.96
C GLU A 42 -8.26 11.13 -5.43
N ALA A 43 -7.95 9.99 -4.84
CA ALA A 43 -7.64 9.89 -3.42
C ALA A 43 -6.34 10.61 -3.03
N LEU A 44 -5.33 10.64 -3.93
CA LEU A 44 -4.09 11.37 -3.73
C LEU A 44 -4.33 12.89 -3.69
N VAL A 45 -5.19 13.40 -4.58
CA VAL A 45 -5.59 14.82 -4.59
C VAL A 45 -6.32 15.17 -3.29
N ALA A 46 -7.24 14.32 -2.84
CA ALA A 46 -7.93 14.50 -1.56
C ALA A 46 -6.96 14.46 -0.36
N LEU A 47 -5.95 13.58 -0.40
CA LEU A 47 -4.92 13.47 0.63
C LEU A 47 -4.05 14.73 0.72
N ARG A 48 -3.66 15.32 -0.42
CA ARG A 48 -2.91 16.60 -0.43
C ARG A 48 -3.72 17.77 0.16
N ALA A 49 -5.04 17.70 0.15
CA ALA A 49 -5.93 18.67 0.79
C ALA A 49 -6.22 18.36 2.28
N SER A 50 -5.82 17.18 2.77
CA SER A 50 -6.07 16.73 4.14
C SER A 50 -4.99 17.25 5.11
N PRO A 51 -5.30 17.53 6.38
CA PRO A 51 -4.34 17.99 7.40
C PRO A 51 -3.43 16.87 7.92
N LEU A 52 -3.08 15.88 7.10
CA LEU A 52 -2.09 14.86 7.46
C LEU A 52 -0.68 15.47 7.33
N SER A 53 -0.39 16.37 8.27
CA SER A 53 0.90 17.01 8.49
C SER A 53 1.48 16.49 9.80
N GLY A 54 2.67 15.90 9.74
CA GLY A 54 3.40 15.42 10.92
C GLY A 54 4.83 15.09 10.54
N THR A 55 5.75 15.21 11.50
CA THR A 55 7.17 14.85 11.34
C THR A 55 7.49 13.50 11.99
N GLU A 56 6.47 12.75 12.42
CA GLU A 56 6.67 11.47 13.09
C GLU A 56 7.05 10.39 12.07
N GLU A 57 8.15 9.70 12.37
CA GLU A 57 8.66 8.60 11.58
C GLU A 57 8.47 7.29 12.35
N HIS A 58 7.84 6.30 11.70
CA HIS A 58 7.62 4.98 12.28
C HIS A 58 8.37 3.91 11.50
N HIS A 59 9.33 3.25 12.15
CA HIS A 59 10.03 2.10 11.57
C HIS A 59 9.26 0.81 11.86
N VAL A 60 8.59 0.29 10.84
CA VAL A 60 7.68 -0.87 11.00
C VAL A 60 8.29 -2.22 10.64
N GLY A 61 9.54 -2.25 10.15
CA GLY A 61 10.21 -3.45 9.63
C GLY A 61 9.54 -3.96 8.36
N ALA A 62 10.05 -3.58 7.19
CA ALA A 62 9.39 -3.90 5.91
C ALA A 62 9.88 -5.23 5.32
N PRO A 63 8.97 -6.10 4.84
CA PRO A 63 9.37 -7.19 3.95
C PRO A 63 10.06 -6.63 2.70
N HIS A 64 11.08 -7.30 2.17
CA HIS A 64 11.84 -6.83 0.99
C HIS A 64 10.96 -6.39 -0.19
N ARG A 65 9.77 -6.99 -0.35
CA ARG A 65 8.84 -6.72 -1.46
C ARG A 65 7.96 -5.49 -1.28
N LEU A 66 7.93 -4.89 -0.09
CA LEU A 66 7.12 -3.70 0.14
C LEU A 66 7.52 -2.58 -0.82
N TRP A 67 8.84 -2.42 -1.01
CA TRP A 67 9.41 -1.40 -1.88
C TRP A 67 9.02 -1.63 -3.34
N ASP A 68 9.11 -2.86 -3.85
CA ASP A 68 8.78 -3.17 -5.25
C ASP A 68 7.34 -2.82 -5.62
N VAL A 69 6.39 -3.20 -4.75
CA VAL A 69 4.97 -2.92 -4.99
C VAL A 69 4.68 -1.42 -4.90
N ALA A 70 5.24 -0.74 -3.89
CA ALA A 70 5.04 0.70 -3.73
C ALA A 70 5.66 1.51 -4.88
N SER A 71 6.85 1.14 -5.35
CA SER A 71 7.50 1.75 -6.52
C SER A 71 6.68 1.54 -7.79
N ARG A 72 6.10 0.35 -8.00
CA ARG A 72 5.18 0.09 -9.12
C ARG A 72 3.95 0.98 -9.07
N ILE A 73 3.33 1.13 -7.90
CA ILE A 73 2.18 2.02 -7.72
C ILE A 73 2.57 3.47 -8.01
N ALA A 74 3.70 3.95 -7.47
CA ALA A 74 4.18 5.30 -7.72
C ALA A 74 4.40 5.57 -9.22
N ALA A 75 5.05 4.65 -9.94
CA ALA A 75 5.26 4.75 -11.38
C ALA A 75 3.94 4.76 -12.17
N ARG A 76 2.98 3.89 -11.79
CA ARG A 76 1.65 3.83 -12.42
C ARG A 76 0.88 5.12 -12.20
N THR A 77 0.93 5.69 -10.99
CA THR A 77 0.27 6.94 -10.63
C THR A 77 0.89 8.14 -11.36
N GLN A 78 2.23 8.23 -11.41
CA GLN A 78 2.93 9.26 -12.19
C GLN A 78 2.53 9.23 -13.67
N SER A 79 2.43 8.03 -14.25
CA SER A 79 2.02 7.87 -15.65
C SER A 79 0.60 8.38 -15.92
N ALA A 80 -0.27 8.37 -14.90
CA ALA A 80 -1.63 8.89 -14.98
C ALA A 80 -1.74 10.40 -14.65
N MET A 81 -0.66 11.02 -14.16
CA MET A 81 -0.56 12.44 -13.81
C MET A 81 0.71 13.05 -14.42
N PRO A 82 0.84 13.13 -15.75
CA PRO A 82 2.09 13.52 -16.41
C PRO A 82 2.59 14.91 -16.02
N ASP A 83 1.68 15.84 -15.70
CA ASP A 83 2.02 17.21 -15.29
C ASP A 83 2.15 17.38 -13.75
N GLY A 84 1.93 16.30 -12.99
CA GLY A 84 1.98 16.29 -11.53
C GLY A 84 3.33 15.83 -10.98
N GLU A 85 3.66 16.29 -9.76
CA GLU A 85 4.80 15.79 -9.02
C GLU A 85 4.61 14.31 -8.63
N PRO A 86 5.64 13.45 -8.78
CA PRO A 86 5.56 12.05 -8.40
C PRO A 86 5.23 11.90 -6.91
N PRO A 87 4.29 11.01 -6.54
CA PRO A 87 4.03 10.74 -5.14
C PRO A 87 5.26 10.08 -4.51
N SER A 88 5.69 10.61 -3.37
CA SER A 88 6.74 9.96 -2.57
C SER A 88 6.24 8.61 -2.03
N LEU A 89 7.16 7.69 -1.72
CA LEU A 89 6.80 6.40 -1.12
C LEU A 89 6.04 6.57 0.21
N GLY A 90 6.41 7.58 1.01
CA GLY A 90 5.71 7.90 2.26
C GLY A 90 4.23 8.24 2.01
N ILE A 91 3.94 9.03 0.97
CA ILE A 91 2.55 9.35 0.59
C ILE A 91 1.81 8.11 0.09
N ILE A 92 2.47 7.23 -0.67
CA ILE A 92 1.89 5.95 -1.08
C ILE A 92 1.54 5.08 0.13
N TYR A 93 2.39 5.04 1.16
CA TYR A 93 2.12 4.28 2.39
C TYR A 93 0.94 4.84 3.19
N ILE A 94 0.87 6.16 3.34
CA ILE A 94 -0.27 6.81 4.02
C ILE A 94 -1.56 6.53 3.27
N LEU A 95 -1.55 6.70 1.94
CA LEU A 95 -2.72 6.44 1.11
C LEU A 95 -3.15 4.97 1.18
N ALA A 96 -2.19 4.05 1.17
CA ALA A 96 -2.45 2.62 1.30
C ALA A 96 -3.16 2.30 2.62
N LEU A 97 -2.70 2.88 3.74
CA LEU A 97 -3.34 2.71 5.05
C LEU A 97 -4.76 3.31 5.04
N GLN A 98 -4.95 4.52 4.50
CA GLN A 98 -6.28 5.13 4.41
C GLN A 98 -7.28 4.29 3.61
N GLN A 99 -6.85 3.72 2.49
CA GLN A 99 -7.68 2.83 1.68
C GLN A 99 -7.96 1.53 2.42
N MET A 100 -6.96 0.98 3.10
CA MET A 100 -7.13 -0.24 3.90
C MET A 100 -8.13 -0.03 5.05
N ALA A 101 -8.09 1.10 5.75
CA ALA A 101 -9.02 1.42 6.84
C ALA A 101 -10.48 1.48 6.38
N GLN A 102 -10.73 1.73 5.10
CA GLN A 102 -12.07 1.80 4.50
C GLN A 102 -12.44 0.54 3.71
N ALA A 103 -11.50 -0.40 3.54
CA ALA A 103 -11.71 -1.61 2.76
C ALA A 103 -12.75 -2.53 3.42
N ASP A 104 -13.60 -3.14 2.60
CA ASP A 104 -14.49 -4.19 3.07
C ASP A 104 -13.71 -5.44 3.50
N HIS A 105 -14.38 -6.28 4.30
CA HIS A 105 -13.79 -7.47 4.89
C HIS A 105 -13.21 -8.44 3.83
N ALA A 106 -13.90 -8.63 2.70
CA ALA A 106 -13.50 -9.59 1.69
C ALA A 106 -12.26 -9.11 0.92
N ALA A 107 -12.22 -7.83 0.54
CA ALA A 107 -11.09 -7.20 -0.12
C ALA A 107 -9.84 -7.22 0.75
N LEU A 108 -10.00 -6.97 2.05
CA LEU A 108 -8.90 -6.96 3.01
C LEU A 108 -8.36 -8.37 3.27
N LEU A 109 -9.23 -9.37 3.42
CA LEU A 109 -8.81 -10.76 3.57
C LEU A 109 -8.05 -11.25 2.33
N ALA A 110 -8.53 -10.90 1.13
CA ALA A 110 -7.83 -11.23 -0.11
C ALA A 110 -6.45 -10.56 -0.21
N ALA A 111 -6.32 -9.32 0.25
CA ALA A 111 -5.02 -8.63 0.31
C ALA A 111 -4.08 -9.28 1.33
N PHE A 112 -4.60 -9.73 2.47
CA PHE A 112 -3.84 -10.46 3.48
C PHE A 112 -3.29 -11.79 2.94
N GLU A 113 -4.10 -12.56 2.23
CA GLU A 113 -3.63 -13.82 1.63
C GLU A 113 -2.57 -13.58 0.54
N ARG A 114 -2.72 -12.53 -0.29
CA ARG A 114 -1.68 -12.14 -1.26
C ARG A 114 -0.35 -11.78 -0.60
N ALA A 115 -0.41 -11.07 0.53
CA ALA A 115 0.77 -10.69 1.30
C ALA A 115 1.55 -11.88 1.88
N LYS A 116 0.93 -13.06 2.03
CA LYS A 116 1.58 -14.30 2.49
C LYS A 116 2.27 -15.08 1.38
N LEU A 117 1.89 -14.88 0.12
CA LEU A 117 2.42 -15.69 -0.98
C LEU A 117 3.92 -15.42 -1.18
N PRO A 118 4.76 -16.46 -1.36
CA PRO A 118 6.12 -16.28 -1.86
C PRO A 118 6.06 -15.69 -3.27
N ALA A 119 7.13 -15.01 -3.69
CA ALA A 119 7.16 -14.31 -4.97
C ALA A 119 7.07 -15.42 -6.01
N SER A 120 6.05 -15.38 -6.83
CA SER A 120 6.18 -15.96 -8.15
C SER A 120 7.36 -15.22 -8.78
N HIS A 121 8.49 -15.92 -8.90
CA HIS A 121 9.57 -15.49 -9.76
C HIS A 121 8.97 -15.38 -11.17
N SER A 122 8.52 -14.19 -11.54
CA SER A 122 8.26 -13.86 -12.93
C SER A 122 9.60 -14.04 -13.64
N ALA A 123 9.73 -15.14 -14.37
CA ALA A 123 10.91 -15.50 -15.13
C ALA A 123 11.33 -14.31 -16.02
N HIS A 124 12.37 -13.60 -15.62
CA HIS A 124 13.13 -12.75 -16.52
C HIS A 124 14.03 -13.68 -17.34
N GLY A 125 13.70 -13.81 -18.62
CA GLY A 125 14.37 -14.70 -19.56
C GLY A 125 15.84 -14.34 -19.76
N GLY A 126 16.63 -15.37 -20.06
CA GLY A 126 17.97 -15.24 -20.63
C GLY A 126 18.07 -16.15 -21.84
N LYS A 127 17.74 -15.62 -23.03
CA LYS A 127 18.43 -16.04 -24.26
C LYS A 127 19.84 -15.46 -24.18
N ALA A 128 20.86 -16.31 -24.15
CA ALA A 128 22.22 -15.98 -24.56
C ALA A 128 23.01 -17.28 -24.77
N GLY A 129 23.57 -17.45 -25.98
CA GLY A 129 24.53 -18.51 -26.33
C GLY A 129 23.98 -19.51 -27.31
#